data_AF-A0AAN4YTL8-F1
#
_entry.id   AF-A0AAN4YTL8-F1
#
_cell.length_a   1.000
_cell.length_b   1.000
_cell.length_c   1.000
_cell.angle_alpha   90.00
_cell.angle_beta   90.00
_cell.angle_gamma   90.00
#
_symmetry.space_group_name_H-M   'P 1'
#
loop_
_entity.id
_entity.type
_entity.pdbx_description
1 polymer ?
#
loop_
_entity_poly.entity_id
_entity_poly.type
_entity_poly.pdbx_seq_one_letter_code
_entity_poly.pdbx_strand_id
1 'polypeptide(L)'
;MTHSSAMEKPAAGSSKSSVKDNQSQHKDIQSHSTFKSFLIPFIRRLYFVYIGIARLGCTYIYSSLLTYVAYHLTRNIRYKYLRAALSQETGYFDQGTGGSISTQATSNGKLIHSGISEKLGIFIQAIATFIAAFIIAFVSHWKLTLIICCIVPALIAVGGGLSFVDAGYETNILKVNAQSASYAENILSGIRAVHAFSLRPRITHKYGQYLQSVFKIGMKKNPIYGLMFGSEYFIIYAGMGLAFWQGIHMLARGNIPDIGTVFTYVRPSLSFSNFGRTGNL
;
A
#
# COMPACT_ATOMS: atom_id res chain seq x y z
N MET A 1 -46.98 -90.21 18.77
CA MET A 1 -46.95 -90.83 17.44
C MET A 1 -47.30 -89.76 16.41
N THR A 2 -46.35 -89.51 15.49
CA THR A 2 -46.51 -89.08 14.08
C THR A 2 -47.22 -87.74 13.81
N HIS A 3 -46.60 -86.69 13.25
CA HIS A 3 -45.82 -86.59 12.00
C HIS A 3 -44.78 -85.44 12.13
N SER A 4 -43.49 -85.62 11.82
CA SER A 4 -42.81 -85.80 10.52
C SER A 4 -42.58 -84.50 9.73
N SER A 5 -41.31 -84.13 9.70
CA SER A 5 -40.57 -83.11 8.93
C SER A 5 -41.14 -82.65 7.59
N ALA A 6 -41.03 -81.35 7.34
CA ALA A 6 -40.79 -80.81 5.99
C ALA A 6 -39.86 -79.58 6.08
N MET A 7 -38.75 -79.68 5.37
CA MET A 7 -37.60 -78.80 5.30
C MET A 7 -37.50 -78.33 3.85
N GLU A 8 -37.83 -77.07 3.56
CA GLU A 8 -37.56 -76.37 2.28
C GLU A 8 -38.08 -74.92 2.48
N LYS A 9 -37.44 -73.80 2.10
CA LYS A 9 -36.31 -73.46 1.23
C LYS A 9 -36.06 -71.96 1.49
N PRO A 10 -34.82 -71.45 1.69
CA PRO A 10 -34.63 -70.02 1.96
C PRO A 10 -34.89 -69.19 0.70
N ALA A 11 -35.74 -68.17 0.83
CA ALA A 11 -36.07 -67.19 -0.21
C ALA A 11 -34.86 -66.33 -0.60
N ALA A 12 -34.00 -66.86 -1.47
CA ALA A 12 -32.76 -66.22 -1.93
C ALA A 12 -32.95 -65.12 -3.00
N GLY A 13 -34.19 -64.67 -3.24
CA GLY A 13 -34.54 -63.71 -4.31
C GLY A 13 -34.57 -62.23 -3.90
N SER A 14 -35.03 -61.89 -2.69
CA SER A 14 -35.22 -60.48 -2.28
C SER A 14 -33.93 -59.80 -1.80
N SER A 15 -33.01 -60.56 -1.19
CA SER A 15 -31.74 -60.02 -0.69
C SER A 15 -30.80 -59.57 -1.83
N LYS A 16 -30.86 -60.21 -3.01
CA LYS A 16 -30.02 -59.85 -4.16
C LYS A 16 -30.46 -58.55 -4.86
N SER A 17 -31.72 -58.15 -4.76
CA SER A 17 -32.18 -56.86 -5.30
C SER A 17 -31.74 -55.72 -4.37
N SER A 18 -32.00 -55.81 -3.06
CA SER A 18 -31.54 -54.80 -2.09
C SER A 18 -30.02 -54.66 -2.04
N VAL A 19 -29.24 -55.73 -2.24
CA VAL A 19 -27.77 -55.64 -2.31
C VAL A 19 -27.28 -54.99 -3.60
N LYS A 20 -27.97 -55.23 -4.73
CA LYS A 20 -27.68 -54.51 -5.98
C LYS A 20 -28.03 -53.03 -5.86
N ASP A 21 -29.20 -52.70 -5.33
CA ASP A 21 -29.64 -51.31 -5.13
C ASP A 21 -28.67 -50.55 -4.22
N ASN A 22 -28.22 -51.16 -3.12
CA ASN A 22 -27.23 -50.56 -2.20
C ASN A 22 -25.83 -50.43 -2.83
N GLN A 23 -25.44 -51.32 -3.75
CA GLN A 23 -24.18 -51.21 -4.52
C GLN A 23 -24.25 -50.15 -5.64
N SER A 24 -25.39 -49.98 -6.32
CA SER A 24 -25.59 -48.88 -7.28
C SER A 24 -25.60 -47.54 -6.54
N GLN A 25 -26.34 -47.46 -5.44
CA GLN A 25 -26.43 -46.26 -4.61
C GLN A 25 -25.07 -45.87 -4.00
N HIS A 26 -24.24 -46.84 -3.61
CA HIS A 26 -22.88 -46.58 -3.14
C HIS A 26 -21.92 -46.15 -4.28
N LYS A 27 -22.11 -46.64 -5.52
CA LYS A 27 -21.35 -46.18 -6.70
C LYS A 27 -21.74 -44.76 -7.11
N ASP A 28 -23.03 -44.41 -7.01
CA ASP A 28 -23.52 -43.07 -7.33
C ASP A 28 -23.06 -42.04 -6.29
N ILE A 29 -23.04 -42.41 -5.00
CA ILE A 29 -22.48 -41.56 -3.93
C ILE A 29 -20.97 -41.38 -4.08
N GLN A 30 -20.23 -42.44 -4.43
CA GLN A 30 -18.79 -42.33 -4.73
C GLN A 30 -18.56 -41.45 -5.96
N SER A 31 -19.24 -41.69 -7.07
CA SER A 31 -19.12 -40.91 -8.31
C SER A 31 -19.44 -39.42 -8.10
N HIS A 32 -20.52 -39.10 -7.37
CA HIS A 32 -20.85 -37.71 -7.02
C HIS A 32 -19.82 -37.07 -6.07
N SER A 33 -19.20 -37.82 -5.16
CA SER A 33 -18.15 -37.31 -4.27
C SER A 33 -16.80 -37.11 -5.00
N THR A 34 -16.46 -37.98 -5.96
CA THR A 34 -15.28 -37.87 -6.83
C THR A 34 -15.47 -36.72 -7.84
N PHE A 35 -16.68 -36.52 -8.35
CA PHE A 35 -17.01 -35.39 -9.21
C PHE A 35 -17.02 -34.07 -8.46
N LYS A 36 -17.63 -33.99 -7.25
CA LYS A 36 -17.58 -32.78 -6.40
C LYS A 36 -16.15 -32.43 -5.99
N SER A 37 -15.32 -33.41 -5.62
CA SER A 37 -13.91 -33.16 -5.28
C SER A 37 -13.07 -32.68 -6.47
N PHE A 38 -13.44 -33.01 -7.71
CA PHE A 38 -12.83 -32.45 -8.92
C PHE A 38 -13.39 -31.06 -9.30
N LEU A 39 -14.70 -30.83 -9.12
CA LEU A 39 -15.38 -29.60 -9.54
C LEU A 39 -15.16 -28.41 -8.59
N ILE A 40 -15.18 -28.63 -7.28
CA ILE A 40 -14.97 -27.57 -6.27
C ILE A 40 -13.64 -26.81 -6.48
N PRO A 41 -12.48 -27.46 -6.69
CA PRO A 41 -11.23 -26.73 -6.95
C PRO A 41 -11.21 -26.08 -8.34
N PHE A 42 -11.97 -26.56 -9.32
CA PHE A 42 -12.10 -25.93 -10.64
C PHE A 42 -12.93 -24.64 -10.56
N ILE A 43 -14.10 -24.70 -9.90
CA ILE A 43 -14.96 -23.53 -9.64
C ILE A 43 -14.20 -22.47 -8.85
N ARG A 44 -13.47 -22.85 -7.79
CA ARG A 44 -12.66 -21.92 -6.99
C ARG A 44 -11.60 -21.18 -7.83
N ARG A 45 -10.95 -21.87 -8.77
CA ARG A 45 -9.98 -21.26 -9.70
C ARG A 45 -10.65 -20.24 -10.62
N LEU A 46 -11.84 -20.53 -11.15
CA LEU A 46 -12.61 -19.59 -11.97
C LEU A 46 -13.05 -18.35 -11.18
N TYR A 47 -13.44 -18.49 -9.91
CA TYR A 47 -13.75 -17.36 -9.04
C TYR A 47 -12.55 -16.41 -8.84
N PHE A 48 -11.34 -16.95 -8.65
CA PHE A 48 -10.12 -16.12 -8.56
C PHE A 48 -9.86 -15.33 -9.86
N VAL A 49 -10.10 -15.94 -11.01
CA VAL A 49 -9.96 -15.27 -12.32
C VAL A 49 -11.00 -14.16 -12.47
N TYR A 50 -12.26 -14.43 -12.12
CA TYR A 50 -13.33 -13.41 -12.19
C TYR A 50 -13.06 -12.22 -11.26
N ILE A 51 -12.65 -12.48 -10.01
CA ILE A 51 -12.24 -11.43 -9.06
C ILE A 51 -11.02 -10.67 -9.58
N GLY A 52 -10.06 -11.34 -10.24
CA GLY A 52 -8.90 -10.71 -10.86
C GLY A 52 -9.29 -9.74 -11.97
N ILE A 53 -10.16 -10.16 -12.89
CA ILE A 53 -10.68 -9.33 -13.98
C ILE A 53 -11.47 -8.15 -13.41
N ALA A 54 -12.36 -8.39 -12.44
CA ALA A 54 -13.13 -7.34 -11.78
C ALA A 54 -12.22 -6.33 -11.07
N ARG A 55 -11.17 -6.79 -10.38
CA ARG A 55 -10.18 -5.93 -9.72
C ARG A 55 -9.42 -5.08 -10.74
N LEU A 56 -8.97 -5.67 -11.85
CA LEU A 56 -8.28 -4.94 -12.91
C LEU A 56 -9.19 -3.85 -13.50
N GLY A 57 -10.44 -4.20 -13.85
CA GLY A 57 -11.41 -3.25 -14.35
C GLY A 57 -11.68 -2.11 -13.38
N CYS A 58 -11.95 -2.44 -12.11
CA CYS A 58 -12.21 -1.44 -11.06
C CYS A 58 -11.00 -0.52 -10.84
N THR A 59 -9.80 -1.08 -10.75
CA THR A 59 -8.56 -0.29 -10.56
C THR A 59 -8.31 0.63 -11.75
N TYR A 60 -8.50 0.14 -12.97
CA TYR A 60 -8.35 0.93 -14.19
C TYR A 60 -9.36 2.08 -14.25
N ILE A 61 -10.63 1.81 -13.97
CA ILE A 61 -11.70 2.83 -13.91
C ILE A 61 -11.32 3.89 -12.87
N TYR A 62 -11.06 3.50 -11.63
CA TYR A 62 -10.81 4.45 -10.55
C TYR A 62 -9.54 5.29 -10.83
N SER A 63 -8.46 4.69 -11.32
CA SER A 63 -7.22 5.39 -11.64
C SER A 63 -7.42 6.39 -12.79
N SER A 64 -8.21 6.00 -13.80
CA SER A 64 -8.53 6.87 -14.93
C SER A 64 -9.40 8.05 -14.52
N LEU A 65 -10.42 7.83 -13.68
CA LEU A 65 -11.29 8.89 -13.16
C LEU A 65 -10.51 9.91 -12.33
N LEU A 66 -9.65 9.45 -11.41
CA LEU A 66 -8.83 10.36 -10.61
C LEU A 66 -7.88 11.18 -11.46
N THR A 67 -7.26 10.56 -12.45
CA THR A 67 -6.37 11.25 -13.40
C THR A 67 -7.14 12.32 -14.18
N TYR A 68 -8.35 11.99 -14.64
CA TYR A 68 -9.23 12.92 -15.35
C TYR A 68 -9.60 14.14 -14.47
N VAL A 69 -10.00 13.89 -13.22
CA VAL A 69 -10.32 14.94 -12.25
C VAL A 69 -9.08 15.80 -11.95
N ALA A 70 -7.91 15.20 -11.78
CA ALA A 70 -6.66 15.90 -11.56
C ALA A 70 -6.30 16.83 -12.72
N TYR A 71 -6.50 16.41 -13.98
CA TYR A 71 -6.29 17.26 -15.16
C TYR A 71 -7.26 18.43 -15.20
N HIS A 72 -8.55 18.20 -14.94
CA HIS A 72 -9.55 19.28 -14.91
C HIS A 72 -9.26 20.32 -13.82
N LEU A 73 -8.95 19.86 -12.61
CA LEU A 73 -8.65 20.74 -11.48
C LEU A 73 -7.37 21.55 -11.73
N THR A 74 -6.31 20.89 -12.22
CA THR A 74 -5.05 21.56 -12.57
C THR A 74 -5.26 22.61 -13.66
N ARG A 75 -6.05 22.31 -14.70
CA ARG A 75 -6.38 23.25 -15.77
C ARG A 75 -7.12 24.48 -15.23
N ASN A 76 -8.12 24.27 -14.38
CA ASN A 76 -8.89 25.37 -13.78
C ASN A 76 -8.01 26.27 -12.90
N ILE A 77 -7.13 25.66 -12.09
CA ILE A 77 -6.19 26.40 -11.25
C ILE A 77 -5.21 27.21 -12.11
N ARG A 78 -4.61 26.60 -13.15
CA ARG A 78 -3.71 27.29 -14.07
C ARG A 78 -4.40 28.47 -14.77
N TYR A 79 -5.63 28.28 -15.22
CA TYR A 79 -6.41 29.35 -15.85
C TYR A 79 -6.67 30.51 -14.88
N LYS A 80 -7.14 30.22 -13.66
CA LYS A 80 -7.37 31.24 -12.63
C LYS A 80 -6.09 31.96 -12.22
N TYR A 81 -4.98 31.23 -12.08
CA TYR A 81 -3.68 31.78 -11.74
C TYR A 81 -3.16 32.73 -12.82
N LEU A 82 -3.22 32.33 -14.10
CA LEU A 82 -2.81 33.19 -15.21
C LEU A 82 -3.72 34.41 -15.34
N ARG A 83 -5.03 34.24 -15.18
CA ARG A 83 -5.98 35.37 -15.20
C ARG A 83 -5.67 36.38 -14.09
N ALA A 84 -5.41 35.90 -12.87
CA ALA A 84 -5.06 36.77 -11.74
C ALA A 84 -3.70 37.45 -11.95
N ALA A 85 -2.72 36.73 -12.49
CA ALA A 85 -1.41 37.28 -12.80
C ALA A 85 -1.47 38.38 -13.88
N LEU A 86 -2.33 38.22 -14.90
CA LEU A 86 -2.52 39.22 -15.96
C LEU A 86 -3.34 40.43 -15.51
N SER A 87 -4.14 40.33 -14.45
CA SER A 87 -4.90 41.46 -13.89
C SER A 87 -4.12 42.31 -12.89
N GLN A 88 -2.86 41.94 -12.62
CA GLN A 88 -2.03 42.59 -11.61
C GLN A 88 -1.37 43.87 -12.15
N GLU A 89 -1.20 44.88 -11.31
CA GLU A 89 -0.55 46.14 -11.67
C GLU A 89 0.94 45.98 -12.04
N THR A 90 1.45 46.87 -12.87
CA THR A 90 2.87 46.89 -13.28
C THR A 90 3.84 46.97 -12.10
N GLY A 91 3.47 47.67 -11.02
CA GLY A 91 4.27 47.76 -9.80
C GLY A 91 4.52 46.42 -9.08
N TYR A 92 3.67 45.41 -9.30
CA TYR A 92 3.90 44.06 -8.80
C TYR A 92 5.03 43.34 -9.56
N PHE A 93 5.17 43.62 -10.86
CA PHE A 93 6.25 43.06 -11.67
C PHE A 93 7.60 43.73 -11.39
N ASP A 94 7.58 44.98 -10.93
CA ASP A 94 8.79 45.73 -10.56
C ASP A 94 9.43 45.24 -9.26
N GLN A 95 8.68 44.54 -8.39
CA GLN A 95 9.19 43.99 -7.12
C GLN A 95 10.08 42.74 -7.29
N GLY A 96 10.37 42.31 -8.53
CA GLY A 96 11.41 41.31 -8.84
C GLY A 96 11.24 39.93 -8.18
N THR A 97 10.08 39.63 -7.61
CA THR A 97 9.89 38.45 -6.76
C THR A 97 9.32 37.29 -7.57
N GLY A 98 10.21 36.40 -8.01
CA GLY A 98 9.87 35.05 -8.45
C GLY A 98 9.94 34.84 -9.96
N GLY A 99 10.63 33.78 -10.36
CA GLY A 99 10.85 33.40 -11.76
C GLY A 99 9.57 33.34 -12.60
N SER A 100 9.73 33.26 -13.93
CA SER A 100 8.64 33.36 -14.92
C SER A 100 7.31 32.77 -14.42
N ILE A 101 6.27 33.60 -14.39
CA ILE A 101 4.91 33.24 -13.95
C ILE A 101 4.41 32.00 -14.70
N SER A 102 4.81 31.83 -15.96
CA SER A 102 4.47 30.62 -16.74
C SER A 102 5.17 29.36 -16.20
N THR A 103 6.40 29.49 -15.72
CA THR A 103 7.18 28.40 -15.11
C THR A 103 6.58 28.03 -13.75
N GLN A 104 6.22 29.02 -12.94
CA GLN A 104 5.54 28.79 -11.65
C GLN A 104 4.17 28.15 -11.83
N ALA A 105 3.35 28.65 -12.77
CA ALA A 105 2.05 28.04 -13.11
C ALA A 105 2.20 26.58 -13.58
N THR A 106 3.26 26.30 -14.35
CA THR A 106 3.54 24.97 -14.87
C THR A 106 4.01 24.04 -13.76
N SER A 107 5.01 24.45 -12.98
CA SER A 107 5.59 23.68 -11.87
C SER A 107 4.56 23.40 -10.78
N ASN A 108 3.89 24.43 -10.27
CA ASN A 108 2.84 24.28 -9.25
C ASN A 108 1.69 23.43 -9.77
N GLY A 109 1.30 23.59 -11.04
CA GLY A 109 0.28 22.73 -11.65
C GLY A 109 0.70 21.26 -11.74
N LYS A 110 1.98 20.95 -11.99
CA LYS A 110 2.49 19.57 -11.99
C LYS A 110 2.46 18.97 -10.59
N LEU A 111 2.87 19.73 -9.58
CA LEU A 111 2.83 19.30 -8.18
C LEU A 111 1.41 19.01 -7.71
N ILE A 112 0.46 19.89 -8.04
CA ILE A 112 -0.97 19.70 -7.75
C ILE A 112 -1.52 18.46 -8.47
N HIS A 113 -1.18 18.30 -9.75
CA HIS A 113 -1.61 17.14 -10.52
C HIS A 113 -1.12 15.83 -9.89
N SER A 114 0.17 15.70 -9.62
CA SER A 114 0.76 14.50 -9.00
C SER A 114 0.20 14.24 -7.60
N GLY A 115 -0.03 15.29 -6.80
CA GLY A 115 -0.67 15.15 -5.49
C GLY A 115 -2.09 14.58 -5.57
N ILE A 116 -2.88 14.99 -6.57
CA ILE A 116 -4.28 14.55 -6.69
C ILE A 116 -4.41 13.22 -7.43
N SER A 117 -3.67 13.01 -8.53
CA SER A 117 -3.82 11.80 -9.33
C SER A 117 -3.26 10.57 -8.61
N GLU A 118 -2.14 10.73 -7.90
CA GLU A 118 -1.43 9.62 -7.30
C GLU A 118 -1.68 9.53 -5.79
N LYS A 119 -1.36 10.58 -5.04
CA LYS A 119 -1.35 10.52 -3.56
C LYS A 119 -2.78 10.44 -2.99
N LEU A 120 -3.74 11.19 -3.53
CA LEU A 120 -5.14 11.15 -3.07
C LEU A 120 -5.79 9.79 -3.32
N GLY A 121 -5.53 9.18 -4.48
CA GLY A 121 -6.07 7.87 -4.79
C GLY A 121 -5.55 6.81 -3.83
N ILE A 122 -4.23 6.77 -3.67
CA ILE A 122 -3.55 5.91 -2.71
C ILE A 122 -4.16 6.10 -1.31
N PHE A 123 -4.36 7.34 -0.86
CA PHE A 123 -4.98 7.64 0.44
C PHE A 123 -6.41 7.08 0.61
N ILE A 124 -7.28 7.28 -0.38
CA ILE A 124 -8.65 6.75 -0.35
C ILE A 124 -8.64 5.22 -0.32
N GLN A 125 -7.79 4.60 -1.14
CA GLN A 125 -7.61 3.16 -1.16
C GLN A 125 -7.13 2.61 0.19
N ALA A 126 -6.22 3.30 0.86
CA ALA A 126 -5.72 2.90 2.18
C ALA A 126 -6.81 2.97 3.25
N ILE A 127 -7.61 4.05 3.29
CA ILE A 127 -8.73 4.16 4.23
C ILE A 127 -9.75 3.05 3.99
N ALA A 128 -10.13 2.82 2.72
CA ALA A 128 -11.08 1.75 2.38
C ALA A 128 -10.55 0.37 2.79
N THR A 129 -9.27 0.10 2.53
CA THR A 129 -8.62 -1.16 2.90
C THR A 129 -8.51 -1.31 4.41
N PHE A 130 -8.24 -0.22 5.13
CA PHE A 130 -8.16 -0.22 6.59
C PHE A 130 -9.51 -0.58 7.21
N ILE A 131 -10.58 0.08 6.78
CA ILE A 131 -11.94 -0.19 7.27
C ILE A 131 -12.36 -1.62 6.93
N ALA A 132 -12.14 -2.07 5.69
CA ALA A 132 -12.48 -3.43 5.27
C ALA A 132 -11.70 -4.49 6.07
N ALA A 133 -10.38 -4.29 6.26
CA ALA A 133 -9.56 -5.20 7.06
C ALA A 133 -9.99 -5.23 8.52
N PHE A 134 -10.35 -4.09 9.10
CA PHE A 134 -10.85 -3.99 10.47
C PHE A 134 -12.16 -4.78 10.64
N ILE A 135 -13.13 -4.59 9.74
CA ILE A 135 -14.41 -5.33 9.77
C ILE A 135 -14.17 -6.84 9.63
N ILE A 136 -13.37 -7.26 8.64
CA ILE A 136 -13.06 -8.68 8.40
C ILE A 136 -12.36 -9.31 9.61
N ALA A 137 -11.46 -8.57 10.26
CA ALA A 137 -10.77 -9.05 11.46
C ALA A 137 -11.74 -9.24 12.63
N PHE A 138 -12.62 -8.26 12.91
CA PHE A 138 -13.57 -8.37 14.03
C PHE A 138 -14.60 -9.49 13.86
N VAL A 139 -15.07 -9.73 12.63
CA VAL A 139 -16.11 -10.74 12.34
C VAL A 139 -15.60 -12.17 12.55
N SER A 140 -14.31 -12.44 12.33
CA SER A 140 -13.81 -13.82 12.40
C SER A 140 -13.48 -14.26 13.82
N HIS A 141 -12.46 -13.66 14.46
CA HIS A 141 -12.02 -14.09 15.78
C HIS A 141 -11.42 -12.91 16.56
N TRP A 142 -12.18 -12.41 17.54
CA TRP A 142 -11.82 -11.25 18.36
C TRP A 142 -10.44 -11.38 19.05
N LYS A 143 -10.01 -12.59 19.42
CA LYS A 143 -8.71 -12.83 20.09
C LYS A 143 -7.49 -12.62 19.19
N LEU A 144 -7.59 -13.00 17.91
CA LEU A 144 -6.48 -12.85 16.95
C LEU A 144 -6.41 -11.39 16.47
N THR A 145 -7.58 -10.78 16.31
CA THR A 145 -7.73 -9.36 15.94
C THR A 145 -7.17 -8.41 16.98
N LEU A 146 -7.26 -8.73 18.28
CA LEU A 146 -6.69 -7.89 19.34
C LEU A 146 -5.16 -7.76 19.24
N ILE A 147 -4.48 -8.85 18.83
CA ILE A 147 -3.03 -8.86 18.63
C ILE A 147 -2.65 -7.96 17.45
N ILE A 148 -3.35 -8.09 16.32
CA ILE A 148 -3.13 -7.25 15.13
C ILE A 148 -3.48 -5.78 15.40
N CYS A 149 -4.54 -5.53 16.17
CA CYS A 149 -4.96 -4.21 16.61
C CYS A 149 -3.90 -3.51 17.48
N CYS A 150 -3.04 -4.26 18.19
CA CYS A 150 -1.93 -3.68 18.96
C CYS A 150 -0.70 -3.37 18.08
N ILE A 151 -0.50 -4.12 16.99
CA ILE A 151 0.63 -3.92 16.06
C ILE A 151 0.48 -2.63 15.24
N VAL A 152 -0.74 -2.32 14.78
CA VAL A 152 -1.01 -1.11 13.99
C VAL A 152 -0.63 0.21 14.71
N PRO A 153 -1.09 0.49 15.95
CA PRO A 153 -0.70 1.70 16.66
C PRO A 153 0.79 1.70 17.05
N ALA A 154 1.40 0.53 17.28
CA ALA A 154 2.84 0.45 17.49
C ALA A 154 3.63 0.90 16.23
N LEU A 155 3.19 0.47 15.04
CA LEU A 155 3.75 0.93 13.77
C LEU A 155 3.55 2.43 13.56
N ILE A 156 2.37 2.96 13.88
CA ILE A 156 2.08 4.41 13.76
C ILE A 156 2.94 5.21 14.74
N ALA A 157 3.13 4.73 15.97
CA ALA A 157 3.95 5.43 16.97
C ALA A 157 5.42 5.51 16.55
N VAL A 158 6.00 4.39 16.10
CA VAL A 158 7.39 4.32 15.67
C VAL A 158 7.60 5.04 14.33
N GLY A 159 6.75 4.74 13.34
CA GLY A 159 6.81 5.33 12.01
C GLY A 159 6.50 6.83 12.03
N GLY A 160 5.49 7.25 12.77
CA GLY A 160 5.12 8.66 12.93
C GLY A 160 6.16 9.46 13.70
N GLY A 161 6.71 8.90 14.79
CA GLY A 161 7.79 9.53 15.56
C GLY A 161 9.05 9.78 14.73
N LEU A 162 9.51 8.76 13.98
CA LEU A 162 10.68 8.92 13.11
C LEU A 162 10.39 9.80 11.88
N SER A 163 9.16 9.79 11.35
CA SER A 163 8.75 10.65 10.22
C SER A 163 8.79 12.12 10.61
N PHE A 164 8.38 12.44 11.85
CA PHE A 164 8.43 13.79 12.37
C PHE A 164 9.88 14.30 12.48
N VAL A 165 10.78 13.42 12.95
CA VAL A 165 12.21 13.73 13.03
C VAL A 165 12.79 13.94 11.62
N ASP A 166 12.45 13.09 10.65
CA ASP A 166 12.89 13.24 9.26
C ASP A 166 12.42 14.56 8.64
N ALA A 167 11.16 14.95 8.84
CA ALA A 167 10.65 16.25 8.41
C ALA A 167 11.43 17.42 9.04
N GLY A 168 11.83 17.29 10.30
CA GLY A 168 12.73 18.25 10.97
C GLY A 168 14.08 18.38 10.27
N TYR A 169 14.72 17.28 9.88
CA TYR A 169 15.98 17.32 9.11
C TYR A 169 15.78 17.89 7.71
N GLU A 170 14.70 17.51 7.03
CA GLU A 170 14.37 18.00 5.67
C GLU A 170 14.21 19.52 5.65
N THR A 171 13.49 20.10 6.62
CA THR A 171 13.35 21.56 6.71
C THR A 171 14.68 22.28 6.92
N ASN A 172 15.61 21.68 7.67
CA ASN A 172 16.96 22.25 7.85
C ASN A 172 17.79 22.14 6.57
N ILE A 173 17.71 21.01 5.86
CA ILE A 173 18.37 20.82 4.55
C ILE A 173 17.85 21.87 3.56
N LEU A 174 16.54 22.06 3.47
CA LEU A 174 15.90 23.05 2.60
C LEU A 174 16.37 24.48 2.90
N LYS A 175 16.50 24.86 4.17
CA LYS A 175 17.00 26.19 4.59
C LYS A 175 18.44 26.42 4.12
N VAL A 176 19.35 25.49 4.38
CA VAL A 176 20.76 25.62 3.98
C VAL A 176 20.89 25.57 2.45
N ASN A 177 20.08 24.75 1.78
CA ASN A 177 20.05 24.66 0.32
C ASN A 177 19.57 25.98 -0.32
N ALA A 178 18.55 26.62 0.26
CA ALA A 178 18.09 27.94 -0.18
C ALA A 178 19.18 29.00 -0.03
N GLN A 179 19.96 28.96 1.05
CA GLN A 179 21.10 29.87 1.25
C GLN A 179 22.21 29.64 0.21
N SER A 180 22.55 28.38 -0.11
CA SER A 180 23.52 28.09 -1.17
C SER A 180 23.03 28.51 -2.56
N ALA A 181 21.73 28.34 -2.84
CA ALA A 181 21.13 28.77 -4.09
C ALA A 181 21.17 30.29 -4.24
N SER A 182 20.80 31.04 -3.21
CA SER A 182 20.89 32.50 -3.20
C SER A 182 22.33 33.00 -3.35
N TYR A 183 23.31 32.33 -2.72
CA TYR A 183 24.72 32.66 -2.90
C TYR A 183 25.17 32.47 -4.35
N ALA A 184 24.81 31.35 -4.98
CA ALA A 184 25.11 31.08 -6.38
C ALA A 184 24.44 32.11 -7.32
N GLU A 185 23.19 32.46 -7.06
CA GLU A 185 22.45 33.47 -7.83
C GLU A 185 23.14 34.84 -7.80
N ASN A 186 23.59 35.28 -6.63
CA ASN A 186 24.34 36.54 -6.47
C ASN A 186 25.65 36.54 -7.28
N ILE A 187 26.38 35.40 -7.30
CA ILE A 187 27.61 35.25 -8.07
C ILE A 187 27.33 35.28 -9.58
N LEU A 188 26.29 34.60 -10.03
CA LEU A 188 25.91 34.53 -11.43
C LEU A 188 25.45 35.90 -11.94
N SER A 189 24.70 36.65 -11.13
CA SER A 189 24.32 38.04 -11.42
C SER A 189 25.56 38.94 -11.59
N GLY A 190 26.58 38.75 -10.73
CA GLY A 190 27.84 39.49 -10.75
C GLY A 190 28.97 38.90 -11.61
N ILE A 191 28.69 37.99 -12.53
CA ILE A 191 29.73 37.16 -13.19
C ILE A 191 30.84 37.96 -13.89
N ARG A 192 30.50 39.14 -14.43
CA ARG A 192 31.48 40.05 -15.07
C ARG A 192 32.49 40.60 -14.06
N ALA A 193 32.07 40.96 -12.86
CA ALA A 193 32.96 41.42 -11.79
C ALA A 193 33.85 40.28 -11.27
N VAL A 194 33.27 39.08 -11.12
CA VAL A 194 34.02 37.88 -10.74
C VAL A 194 35.14 37.57 -11.73
N HIS A 195 34.86 37.75 -13.03
CA HIS A 195 35.85 37.59 -14.09
C HIS A 195 36.91 38.70 -14.06
N ALA A 196 36.50 39.96 -13.91
CA ALA A 196 37.40 41.11 -13.89
C ALA A 196 38.42 41.06 -12.74
N PHE A 197 38.00 40.58 -11.56
CA PHE A 197 38.86 40.44 -10.39
C PHE A 197 39.48 39.04 -10.20
N SER A 198 39.29 38.12 -11.16
CA SER A 198 39.78 36.73 -11.09
C SER A 198 39.42 35.98 -9.78
N LEU A 199 38.23 36.22 -9.23
CA LEU A 199 37.79 35.72 -7.91
C LEU A 199 37.28 34.27 -7.91
N ARG A 200 37.34 33.58 -9.06
CA ARG A 200 36.77 32.22 -9.24
C ARG A 200 37.17 31.23 -8.13
N PRO A 201 38.46 31.08 -7.73
CA PRO A 201 38.87 30.07 -6.76
C PRO A 201 38.25 30.32 -5.37
N ARG A 202 38.18 31.59 -4.95
CA ARG A 202 37.62 31.99 -3.66
C ARG A 202 36.12 31.71 -3.57
N ILE A 203 35.41 31.95 -4.67
CA ILE A 203 33.97 31.74 -4.78
C ILE A 203 33.64 30.24 -4.77
N THR A 204 34.36 29.44 -5.57
CA THR A 204 34.17 27.99 -5.60
C THR A 204 34.47 27.37 -4.23
N HIS A 205 35.49 27.86 -3.53
CA HIS A 205 35.78 27.40 -2.17
C HIS A 205 34.63 27.70 -1.19
N LYS A 206 34.09 28.93 -1.19
CA LYS A 206 32.92 29.28 -0.37
C LYS A 206 31.68 28.45 -0.73
N TYR A 207 31.41 28.23 -2.01
CA TYR A 207 30.29 27.38 -2.44
C TYR A 207 30.48 25.93 -1.98
N GLY A 208 31.72 25.41 -2.03
CA GLY A 208 32.08 24.11 -1.50
C GLY A 208 31.81 23.97 0.00
N GLN A 209 32.06 25.02 0.80
CA GLN A 209 31.73 25.02 2.24
C GLN A 209 30.22 24.90 2.48
N TYR A 210 29.39 25.60 1.70
CA TYR A 210 27.94 25.46 1.79
C TYR A 210 27.49 24.04 1.42
N LEU A 211 28.05 23.48 0.33
CA LEU A 211 27.70 22.14 -0.13
C LEU A 211 28.13 21.06 0.89
N GLN A 212 29.29 21.23 1.53
CA GLN A 212 29.75 20.35 2.60
C GLN A 212 28.86 20.41 3.83
N SER A 213 28.32 21.59 4.17
CA SER A 213 27.33 21.76 5.23
C SER A 213 26.03 21.01 4.93
N VAL A 214 25.48 21.18 3.72
CA VAL A 214 24.29 20.43 3.25
C VAL A 214 24.56 18.94 3.29
N PHE A 215 25.71 18.48 2.80
CA PHE A 215 26.10 17.08 2.80
C PHE A 215 26.18 16.51 4.22
N LYS A 216 26.79 17.24 5.16
CA LYS A 216 26.91 16.79 6.56
C LYS A 216 25.56 16.68 7.26
N ILE A 217 24.62 17.58 6.96
CA ILE A 217 23.25 17.51 7.50
C ILE A 217 22.49 16.36 6.83
N GLY A 218 22.62 16.20 5.51
CA GLY A 218 22.02 15.10 4.76
C GLY A 218 22.51 13.72 5.21
N MET A 219 23.80 13.57 5.50
CA MET A 219 24.36 12.32 6.03
C MET A 219 23.74 11.88 7.37
N LYS A 220 23.26 12.83 8.20
CA LYS A 220 22.59 12.50 9.46
C LYS A 220 21.22 11.86 9.25
N LYS A 221 20.63 12.01 8.07
CA LYS A 221 19.34 11.43 7.68
C LYS A 221 19.44 9.94 7.36
N ASN A 222 20.57 9.49 6.83
CA ASN A 222 20.83 8.08 6.49
C ASN A 222 20.61 7.08 7.64
N PRO A 223 21.22 7.27 8.84
CA PRO A 223 20.99 6.33 9.95
C PRO A 223 19.54 6.36 10.46
N ILE A 224 18.84 7.49 10.33
CA ILE A 224 17.44 7.62 10.72
C ILE A 224 16.59 6.72 9.84
N TYR A 225 16.77 6.76 8.51
CA TYR A 225 16.08 5.84 7.60
C TYR A 225 16.40 4.37 7.87
N GLY A 226 17.66 4.06 8.18
CA GLY A 226 18.06 2.71 8.58
C GLY A 226 17.28 2.21 9.81
N LEU A 227 17.16 3.06 10.84
CA LEU A 227 16.38 2.76 12.04
C LEU A 227 14.87 2.68 11.74
N MET A 228 14.38 3.54 10.85
CA MET A 228 12.98 3.62 10.47
C MET A 228 12.51 2.34 9.78
N PHE A 229 13.19 1.94 8.71
CA PHE A 229 12.87 0.69 8.02
C PHE A 229 13.20 -0.53 8.89
N GLY A 230 14.31 -0.50 9.63
CA GLY A 230 14.69 -1.61 10.51
C GLY A 230 13.64 -1.91 11.59
N SER A 231 13.14 -0.87 12.26
CA SER A 231 12.09 -1.01 13.28
C SER A 231 10.74 -1.41 12.68
N GLU A 232 10.36 -0.85 11.53
CA GLU A 232 9.13 -1.22 10.82
C GLU A 232 9.12 -2.72 10.45
N TYR A 233 10.20 -3.20 9.82
CA TYR A 233 10.31 -4.62 9.45
C TYR A 233 10.34 -5.54 10.67
N PHE A 234 11.05 -5.15 11.72
CA PHE A 234 11.09 -5.93 12.96
C PHE A 234 9.69 -6.12 13.54
N ILE A 235 8.89 -5.05 13.63
CA ILE A 235 7.52 -5.11 14.15
C ILE A 235 6.62 -5.98 13.28
N ILE A 236 6.74 -5.89 11.95
CA ILE A 236 5.96 -6.70 11.02
C ILE A 236 6.30 -8.20 11.19
N TYR A 237 7.58 -8.56 11.19
CA TYR A 237 7.99 -9.96 11.31
C TYR A 237 7.70 -10.55 12.69
N ALA A 238 7.89 -9.77 13.77
CA ALA A 238 7.50 -10.18 15.11
C ALA A 238 5.98 -10.39 15.21
N GLY A 239 5.19 -9.49 14.62
CA GLY A 239 3.74 -9.61 14.53
C GLY A 239 3.30 -10.83 13.74
N MET A 240 3.97 -11.13 12.63
CA MET A 240 3.73 -12.35 11.85
C MET A 240 4.06 -13.62 12.62
N GLY A 241 5.17 -13.62 13.39
CA GLY A 241 5.53 -14.73 14.26
C GLY A 241 4.47 -14.98 15.35
N LEU A 242 3.99 -13.93 16.01
CA LEU A 242 2.92 -14.01 17.01
C LEU A 242 1.60 -14.49 16.40
N ALA A 243 1.23 -13.98 15.22
CA ALA A 243 0.03 -14.41 14.50
C ALA A 243 0.09 -15.89 14.13
N PHE A 244 1.26 -16.39 13.71
CA PHE A 244 1.45 -17.79 13.38
C PHE A 244 1.42 -18.68 14.63
N TRP A 245 2.08 -18.26 15.72
CA TRP A 245 2.06 -18.98 17.00
C TRP A 245 0.63 -19.13 17.55
N GLN A 246 -0.14 -18.03 17.58
CA GLN A 246 -1.53 -18.05 18.02
C GLN A 246 -2.41 -18.86 17.05
N GLY A 247 -2.14 -18.76 15.73
CA GLY A 247 -2.83 -19.53 14.69
C GLY A 247 -2.68 -21.04 14.88
N ILE A 248 -1.45 -21.51 15.13
CA ILE A 248 -1.17 -22.93 15.41
C ILE A 248 -1.88 -23.38 16.70
N HIS A 249 -1.80 -22.59 17.76
CA HIS A 249 -2.41 -22.95 19.03
C HIS A 249 -3.95 -23.02 18.95
N MET A 250 -4.56 -22.22 18.07
CA MET A 250 -6.00 -22.21 17.84
C MET A 250 -6.43 -23.32 16.86
N LEU A 251 -5.56 -23.74 15.94
CA LEU A 251 -5.73 -24.96 15.14
C LEU A 251 -5.67 -26.22 16.02
N ALA A 252 -4.72 -26.29 16.95
CA ALA A 252 -4.57 -27.40 17.89
C ALA A 252 -5.80 -27.60 18.80
N ARG A 253 -6.58 -26.54 19.04
CA ARG A 253 -7.83 -26.59 19.81
C ARG A 253 -9.06 -26.94 18.96
N GLY A 254 -8.90 -27.18 17.65
CA GLY A 254 -9.99 -27.50 16.73
C GLY A 254 -10.96 -26.33 16.46
N ASN A 255 -10.59 -25.10 16.82
CA ASN A 255 -11.46 -23.93 16.78
C ASN A 255 -11.50 -23.23 15.41
N ILE A 256 -10.63 -23.65 14.47
CA ILE A 256 -10.53 -23.15 13.10
C ILE A 256 -10.32 -24.34 12.15
N PRO A 257 -11.06 -24.43 11.03
CA PRO A 257 -10.94 -25.56 10.10
C PRO A 257 -9.75 -25.46 9.14
N ASP A 258 -9.10 -24.29 8.97
CA ASP A 258 -8.03 -24.13 7.97
C ASP A 258 -7.03 -23.00 8.29
N ILE A 259 -5.75 -23.23 7.96
CA ILE A 259 -4.62 -22.31 8.13
C ILE A 259 -4.70 -21.11 7.16
N GLY A 260 -5.42 -21.27 6.04
CA GLY A 260 -5.65 -20.21 5.04
C GLY A 260 -6.33 -18.96 5.60
N THR A 261 -7.03 -19.11 6.72
CA THR A 261 -7.68 -18.02 7.46
C THR A 261 -6.62 -17.07 8.04
N VAL A 262 -5.53 -17.59 8.62
CA VAL A 262 -4.42 -16.79 9.19
C VAL A 262 -3.69 -15.98 8.10
N PHE A 263 -3.39 -16.60 6.96
CA PHE A 263 -2.77 -15.91 5.82
C PHE A 263 -3.62 -14.77 5.26
N THR A 264 -4.94 -14.88 5.37
CA THR A 264 -5.85 -13.82 4.91
C THR A 264 -5.80 -12.57 5.77
N TYR A 265 -5.49 -12.69 7.07
CA TYR A 265 -5.38 -11.54 7.99
C TYR A 265 -4.01 -10.88 8.00
N VAL A 266 -2.96 -11.62 7.65
CA VAL A 266 -1.60 -11.08 7.56
C VAL A 266 -1.41 -10.23 6.30
N ARG A 267 -1.95 -10.67 5.16
CA ARG A 267 -1.74 -10.05 3.84
C ARG A 267 -2.03 -8.53 3.81
N PRO A 268 -3.08 -7.99 4.47
CA PRO A 268 -3.29 -6.55 4.55
C PRO A 268 -2.10 -5.78 5.14
N SER A 269 -1.45 -6.28 6.19
CA SER A 269 -0.30 -5.63 6.84
C SER A 269 0.89 -5.44 5.88
N LEU A 270 1.17 -6.44 5.04
CA LEU A 270 2.20 -6.32 3.99
C LEU A 270 1.87 -5.24 2.96
N SER A 271 0.59 -5.09 2.62
CA SER A 271 0.15 -4.02 1.70
C SER A 271 0.26 -2.62 2.33
N PHE A 272 0.06 -2.50 3.65
CA PHE A 272 0.27 -1.25 4.40
C PHE A 272 1.74 -0.84 4.49
N SER A 273 2.68 -1.79 4.62
CA SER A 273 4.13 -1.45 4.63
C SER A 273 4.62 -0.87 3.29
N ASN A 274 4.07 -1.35 2.17
CA ASN A 274 4.41 -0.83 0.86
C ASN A 274 3.84 0.58 0.61
N PHE A 275 2.82 0.98 1.38
CA PHE A 275 2.18 2.30 1.27
C PHE A 275 3.09 3.44 1.74
N GLY A 276 3.90 3.23 2.80
CA GLY A 276 4.83 4.24 3.30
C GLY A 276 5.95 4.58 2.31
N ARG A 277 6.26 3.68 1.36
CA ARG A 277 7.30 3.87 0.35
C ARG A 277 6.86 4.69 -0.86
N THR A 278 5.61 4.55 -1.29
CA THR A 278 5.08 5.31 -2.44
C THR A 278 4.81 6.78 -2.12
N GLY A 279 4.84 7.18 -0.85
CA GLY A 279 4.73 8.57 -0.43
C GLY A 279 5.99 9.41 -0.70
N ASN A 280 7.18 8.79 -0.69
CA ASN A 280 8.49 9.45 -0.69
C ASN A 280 9.28 9.35 -2.01
N LEU A 281 8.67 8.80 -3.06
CA LEU A 281 9.10 8.92 -4.45
C LEU A 281 8.18 9.91 -5.18
#